data_AF-A0A254QR14-F1
#
_entry.id   AF-A0A254QR14-F1
#
_cell.length_a   1.000
_cell.length_b   1.000
_cell.length_c   1.000
_cell.angle_alpha   90.00
_cell.angle_beta   90.00
_cell.angle_gamma   90.00
#
_symmetry.space_group_name_H-M   'P 1'
#
loop_
_entity.id
_entity.type
_entity.pdbx_description
1 polymer ?
#
loop_
_entity_poly.entity_id
_entity_poly.type
_entity_poly.pdbx_seq_one_letter_code
_entity_poly.pdbx_strand_id
1 'polypeptide(L)'
;MNTGFRGLYVISWAQTEIDGVPNAPALALHIGAGWQWRGEALRVDGPTSVLLLDEAIGERALRKRAAHKISRQFGIKLVDGCAKEGEADRSGPGFTVTDGRQSYEVQVIESDDQSRNFLLFEDKLPPRDRQLWIARSSWKPQLINRGRQNTGLICFTPGTLILTERGLQRVEYLRPGDKVQTKDSGLQELLWLGSRRLSATRLALNPALRPIRIKREAFGPSGPFQDLVVSPEHHILQSGSAAQTLFNEPELLVSADSLVDGRLVRREPLRDQVTYFHLLLPRHEVIWANGMETESFFPDAADLEALDHSQKQSLFACMPSMEIAAGFYGASARRRLTGSETAILRHAAA
;
A
#
# COMPACT_ATOMS: atom_id res chain seq x y z
N MET A 1 2.21 42.73 -16.92
CA MET A 1 2.77 41.77 -17.89
C MET A 1 2.51 40.37 -17.38
N ASN A 2 1.46 39.71 -17.89
CA ASN A 2 1.09 38.34 -17.52
C ASN A 2 1.97 37.37 -18.31
N THR A 3 2.98 36.78 -17.68
CA THR A 3 3.71 35.64 -18.26
C THR A 3 2.82 34.40 -18.17
N GLY A 4 1.94 34.25 -19.14
CA GLY A 4 1.08 33.09 -19.31
C GLY A 4 1.89 31.88 -19.77
N PHE A 5 2.32 31.05 -18.84
CA PHE A 5 2.76 29.70 -19.15
C PHE A 5 1.55 28.77 -19.10
N ARG A 6 0.88 28.59 -20.25
CA ARG A 6 -0.04 27.46 -20.45
C ARG A 6 0.76 26.17 -20.34
N GLY A 7 0.34 25.26 -19.48
CA GLY A 7 1.03 24.00 -19.25
C GLY A 7 0.24 23.09 -18.32
N LEU A 8 0.57 21.80 -18.38
CA LEU A 8 -0.01 20.78 -17.53
C LEU A 8 0.76 20.65 -16.23
N TYR A 9 0.03 20.81 -15.14
CA TYR A 9 0.56 20.67 -13.79
C TYR A 9 -0.11 19.49 -13.11
N VAL A 10 0.70 18.70 -12.42
CA VAL A 10 0.23 17.58 -11.63
C VAL A 10 0.66 17.77 -10.19
N ILE A 11 -0.28 17.64 -9.27
CA ILE A 11 -0.01 17.55 -7.82
C ILE A 11 -0.54 16.21 -7.30
N SER A 12 0.02 15.73 -6.20
CA SER A 12 -0.48 14.52 -5.54
C SER A 12 -1.70 14.83 -4.68
N TRP A 13 -2.65 13.92 -4.58
CA TRP A 13 -3.76 14.03 -3.63
C TRP A 13 -3.28 14.19 -2.18
N ALA A 14 -2.16 13.54 -1.82
CA ALA A 14 -1.56 13.66 -0.48
C ALA A 14 -1.05 15.07 -0.15
N GLN A 15 -0.90 15.94 -1.15
CA GLN A 15 -0.54 17.35 -0.99
C GLN A 15 -1.77 18.24 -0.71
N THR A 16 -2.98 17.66 -0.69
CA THR A 16 -4.22 18.40 -0.49
C THR A 16 -4.76 18.28 0.92
N GLU A 17 -5.54 19.27 1.30
CA GLU A 17 -6.21 19.42 2.58
C GLU A 17 -7.68 19.75 2.28
N ILE A 18 -8.60 18.99 2.87
CA ILE A 18 -10.05 19.23 2.76
C ILE A 18 -10.59 19.51 4.16
N ASP A 19 -11.21 20.67 4.35
CA ASP A 19 -11.77 21.14 5.62
C ASP A 19 -10.82 21.02 6.82
N GLY A 20 -9.54 21.33 6.61
CA GLY A 20 -8.52 21.25 7.66
C GLY A 20 -7.86 19.88 7.81
N VAL A 21 -8.32 18.87 7.07
CA VAL A 21 -7.80 17.49 7.16
C VAL A 21 -6.81 17.24 6.03
N PRO A 22 -5.50 17.05 6.32
CA PRO A 22 -4.51 16.73 5.30
C PRO A 22 -4.73 15.32 4.76
N ASN A 23 -4.54 15.13 3.45
CA ASN A 23 -4.75 13.86 2.75
C ASN A 23 -6.13 13.24 3.05
N ALA A 24 -7.16 14.10 3.10
CA ALA A 24 -8.53 13.69 3.39
C ALA A 24 -9.00 12.59 2.42
N PRO A 25 -9.92 11.71 2.83
CA PRO A 25 -10.55 10.76 1.92
C PRO A 25 -11.14 11.45 0.70
N ALA A 26 -11.16 10.78 -0.46
CA ALA A 26 -11.94 11.25 -1.61
C ALA A 26 -13.41 11.49 -1.25
N LEU A 27 -13.94 10.72 -0.29
CA LEU A 27 -15.29 10.85 0.22
C LEU A 27 -15.56 12.16 0.97
N ALA A 28 -14.51 12.82 1.48
CA ALA A 28 -14.63 14.12 2.13
C ALA A 28 -14.90 15.26 1.13
N LEU A 29 -14.66 15.00 -0.17
CA LEU A 29 -14.90 15.95 -1.23
C LEU A 29 -16.41 16.14 -1.45
N HIS A 30 -16.92 17.30 -1.05
CA HIS A 30 -18.30 17.72 -1.29
C HIS A 30 -18.35 19.18 -1.73
N ILE A 31 -19.42 19.55 -2.44
CA ILE A 31 -19.61 20.94 -2.88
C ILE A 31 -19.70 21.84 -1.64
N GLY A 32 -18.91 22.91 -1.62
CA GLY A 32 -18.79 23.84 -0.49
C GLY A 32 -17.62 23.54 0.47
N ALA A 33 -17.00 22.37 0.38
CA ALA A 33 -15.84 22.04 1.19
C ALA A 33 -14.66 22.97 0.91
N GLY A 34 -13.94 23.36 1.96
CA GLY A 34 -12.67 24.07 1.86
C GLY A 34 -11.60 23.14 1.32
N TRP A 35 -10.94 23.54 0.23
CA TRP A 35 -9.86 22.79 -0.39
C TRP A 35 -8.59 23.64 -0.46
N GLN A 36 -7.47 23.07 -0.04
CA GLN A 36 -6.17 23.70 -0.09
C GLN A 36 -5.14 22.68 -0.55
N TRP A 37 -4.03 23.13 -1.11
CA TRP A 37 -2.90 22.27 -1.40
C TRP A 37 -1.58 22.93 -0.99
N ARG A 38 -0.60 22.08 -0.68
CA ARG A 38 0.75 22.46 -0.22
C ARG A 38 1.79 21.54 -0.86
N GLY A 39 2.94 22.09 -1.23
CA GLY A 39 4.05 21.32 -1.80
C GLY A 39 4.46 21.81 -3.19
N GLU A 40 5.05 20.91 -3.97
CA GLU A 40 5.56 21.21 -5.32
C GLU A 40 4.69 20.55 -6.39
N ALA A 41 4.31 21.34 -7.39
CA ALA A 41 3.62 20.85 -8.57
C ALA A 41 4.62 20.44 -9.66
N LEU A 42 4.39 19.26 -10.25
CA LEU A 42 5.19 18.77 -11.35
C LEU A 42 4.61 19.25 -12.68
N ARG A 43 5.41 19.95 -13.47
CA ARG A 43 5.03 20.29 -14.85
C ARG A 43 5.29 19.11 -15.77
N VAL A 44 4.26 18.65 -16.48
CA VAL A 44 4.31 17.44 -17.31
C VAL A 44 4.85 17.72 -18.73
N ASP A 45 4.90 18.98 -19.17
CA ASP A 45 5.17 19.34 -20.59
C ASP A 45 6.62 19.67 -20.98
N GLY A 46 7.62 19.40 -20.13
CA GLY A 46 9.05 19.57 -20.51
C GLY A 46 9.56 21.03 -20.49
N PRO A 47 10.87 21.26 -20.69
CA PRO A 47 11.54 22.51 -20.31
C PRO A 47 11.41 23.62 -21.37
N THR A 48 11.68 24.85 -20.94
CA THR A 48 11.57 26.14 -21.62
C THR A 48 11.96 26.13 -23.11
N SER A 49 11.00 25.86 -23.98
CA SER A 49 11.07 26.28 -25.38
C SER A 49 9.70 26.76 -25.82
N VAL A 50 9.67 27.98 -26.35
CA VAL A 50 8.53 28.66 -26.93
C VAL A 50 7.71 27.67 -27.76
N LEU A 51 6.47 27.38 -27.35
CA LEU A 51 5.57 26.57 -28.15
C LEU A 51 4.92 27.47 -29.20
N LEU A 52 5.35 27.27 -30.45
CA LEU A 52 4.57 27.64 -31.62
C LEU A 52 3.18 27.01 -31.49
N LEU A 53 2.15 27.81 -31.75
CA LEU A 53 0.77 27.36 -31.89
C LEU A 53 0.69 26.39 -33.08
N ASP A 54 0.46 25.11 -32.80
CA ASP A 54 -0.24 24.23 -33.74
C ASP A 54 -1.16 23.26 -32.98
N GLU A 55 -2.45 23.47 -33.25
CA GLU A 55 -3.64 22.62 -33.05
C GLU A 55 -3.98 22.01 -31.68
N ALA A 56 -5.29 22.00 -31.42
CA ALA A 56 -5.95 21.50 -30.22
C ALA A 56 -5.74 19.99 -30.06
N ILE A 57 -4.71 19.61 -29.30
CA ILE A 57 -4.56 18.25 -28.80
C ILE A 57 -5.72 18.00 -27.83
N GLY A 58 -6.66 17.12 -28.20
CA GLY A 58 -7.82 16.81 -27.37
C GLY A 58 -7.46 16.26 -25.98
N GLU A 59 -8.27 16.61 -24.98
CA GLU A 59 -8.15 16.27 -23.54
C GLU A 59 -7.80 14.78 -23.30
N ARG A 60 -8.34 13.85 -24.11
CA ARG A 60 -8.01 12.41 -24.04
C ARG A 60 -6.55 12.09 -24.41
N ALA A 61 -6.01 12.73 -25.43
CA ALA A 61 -4.62 12.52 -25.86
C ALA A 61 -3.64 13.13 -24.84
N LEU A 62 -4.06 14.22 -24.21
CA LEU A 62 -3.35 14.89 -23.13
C LEU A 62 -3.31 14.02 -21.87
N ARG A 63 -4.47 13.51 -21.44
CA ARG A 63 -4.63 12.56 -20.34
C ARG A 63 -3.80 11.30 -20.57
N LYS A 64 -3.82 10.73 -21.78
CA LYS A 64 -3.03 9.54 -22.12
C LYS A 64 -1.52 9.82 -22.03
N ARG A 65 -1.05 11.00 -22.44
CA ARG A 65 0.38 11.38 -22.33
C ARG A 65 0.79 11.68 -20.89
N ALA A 66 -0.03 12.40 -20.13
CA ALA A 66 0.21 12.66 -18.71
C ALA A 66 0.21 11.35 -17.93
N ALA A 67 -0.80 10.50 -18.14
CA ALA A 67 -0.88 9.16 -17.60
C ALA A 67 0.35 8.32 -17.99
N HIS A 68 0.75 8.30 -19.26
CA HIS A 68 1.91 7.54 -19.72
C HIS A 68 3.23 8.06 -19.14
N LYS A 69 3.39 9.39 -19.00
CA LYS A 69 4.56 10.00 -18.38
C LYS A 69 4.58 9.74 -16.86
N ILE A 70 3.43 9.81 -16.19
CA ILE A 70 3.27 9.46 -14.77
C ILE A 70 3.56 7.97 -14.57
N SER A 71 3.00 7.08 -15.38
CA SER A 71 3.27 5.64 -15.35
C SER A 71 4.74 5.32 -15.63
N ARG A 72 5.39 6.00 -16.58
CA ARG A 72 6.81 5.79 -16.91
C ARG A 72 7.76 6.37 -15.87
N GLN A 73 7.42 7.51 -15.27
CA GLN A 73 8.29 8.22 -14.33
C GLN A 73 8.09 7.76 -12.88
N PHE A 74 6.90 7.26 -12.52
CA PHE A 74 6.53 6.81 -11.17
C PHE A 74 6.20 5.31 -11.07
N GLY A 75 6.17 4.57 -12.18
CA GLY A 75 5.94 3.11 -12.18
C GLY A 75 4.54 2.70 -11.74
N ILE A 76 3.54 3.57 -11.96
CA ILE A 76 2.15 3.40 -11.50
C ILE A 76 1.31 2.81 -12.63
N LYS A 77 0.63 1.68 -12.39
CA LYS A 77 -0.49 1.25 -13.23
C LYS A 77 -1.64 2.21 -12.94
N LEU A 78 -2.01 3.00 -13.94
CA LEU A 78 -3.19 3.83 -13.87
C LEU A 78 -4.37 2.96 -14.28
N VAL A 79 -5.46 3.03 -13.52
CA VAL A 79 -6.70 2.40 -13.95
C VAL A 79 -7.12 3.16 -15.20
N ASP A 80 -7.10 2.49 -16.35
CA ASP A 80 -7.76 3.01 -17.54
C ASP A 80 -9.24 3.07 -17.17
N GLY A 81 -9.69 4.27 -16.78
CA GLY A 81 -11.09 4.63 -16.77
C GLY A 81 -11.58 4.60 -18.22
N CYS A 82 -11.76 3.39 -18.75
CA CYS A 82 -12.30 3.13 -20.05
C CYS A 82 -13.74 3.64 -19.98
N ALA A 83 -13.94 4.83 -20.54
CA ALA A 83 -15.25 5.38 -20.81
C ALA A 83 -16.04 4.29 -21.53
N LYS A 84 -17.10 3.78 -20.90
CA LYS A 84 -18.07 2.95 -21.60
C LYS A 84 -18.61 3.78 -22.76
N GLU A 85 -18.57 3.20 -23.95
CA GLU A 85 -19.17 3.81 -25.14
C GLU A 85 -20.69 3.92 -24.92
N GLY A 86 -21.18 5.15 -24.85
CA GLY A 86 -22.60 5.45 -24.69
C GLY A 86 -22.82 6.73 -23.89
N GLU A 87 -23.34 7.74 -24.57
CA GLU A 87 -23.79 9.05 -24.07
C GLU A 87 -22.73 10.10 -23.67
N ALA A 88 -23.01 11.31 -24.12
CA ALA A 88 -22.11 12.45 -24.17
C ALA A 88 -21.95 13.14 -22.81
N ASP A 89 -21.00 12.68 -22.00
CA ASP A 89 -20.37 13.53 -20.98
C ASP A 89 -18.87 13.64 -21.29
N ARG A 90 -18.42 14.85 -21.63
CA ARG A 90 -17.14 15.12 -22.30
C ARG A 90 -15.94 15.29 -21.37
N SER A 91 -16.09 15.13 -20.05
CA SER A 91 -14.99 15.31 -19.10
C SER A 91 -14.80 14.07 -18.24
N GLY A 92 -13.55 13.70 -17.93
CA GLY A 92 -13.25 12.60 -17.00
C GLY A 92 -13.75 12.86 -15.57
N PRO A 93 -13.54 11.92 -14.62
CA PRO A 93 -13.86 12.16 -13.21
C PRO A 93 -13.06 13.37 -12.68
N GLY A 94 -13.75 14.43 -12.25
CA GLY A 94 -13.13 15.69 -11.85
C GLY A 94 -14.00 16.55 -10.93
N PHE A 95 -13.42 17.65 -10.48
CA PHE A 95 -14.10 18.67 -9.68
C PHE A 95 -13.53 20.05 -9.98
N THR A 96 -14.24 21.11 -9.58
CA THR A 96 -13.80 22.49 -9.77
C THR A 96 -13.58 23.16 -8.43
N VAL A 97 -12.44 23.83 -8.26
CA VAL A 97 -12.14 24.65 -7.08
C VAL A 97 -12.10 26.13 -7.44
N THR A 98 -12.56 27.00 -6.54
CA THR A 98 -12.63 28.45 -6.80
C THR A 98 -12.32 29.27 -5.55
N ASP A 99 -11.76 30.47 -5.73
CA ASP A 99 -11.67 31.50 -4.67
C ASP A 99 -12.79 32.56 -4.78
N GLY A 100 -13.80 32.32 -5.62
CA GLY A 100 -14.87 33.27 -5.95
C GLY A 100 -14.52 34.28 -7.04
N ARG A 101 -13.25 34.36 -7.48
CA ARG A 101 -12.79 35.25 -8.57
C ARG A 101 -12.17 34.48 -9.73
N GLN A 102 -11.53 33.35 -9.42
CA GLN A 102 -10.94 32.44 -10.38
C GLN A 102 -11.41 31.01 -10.07
N SER A 103 -11.61 30.23 -11.12
CA SER A 103 -11.98 28.82 -11.02
C SER A 103 -10.91 27.97 -11.70
N TYR A 104 -10.58 26.85 -11.08
CA TYR A 104 -9.60 25.89 -11.55
C TYR A 104 -10.29 24.55 -11.72
N GLU A 105 -10.20 24.00 -12.91
CA GLU A 105 -10.70 22.67 -13.21
C GLU A 105 -9.67 21.63 -12.80
N VAL A 106 -10.13 20.63 -12.05
CA VAL A 106 -9.29 19.58 -11.48
C VAL A 106 -9.74 18.24 -12.05
N GLN A 107 -8.87 17.62 -12.83
CA GLN A 107 -9.11 16.26 -13.30
C GLN A 107 -8.42 15.28 -12.35
N VAL A 108 -9.17 14.27 -11.89
CA VAL A 108 -8.63 13.22 -11.02
C VAL A 108 -8.10 12.08 -11.87
N ILE A 109 -6.80 11.88 -11.81
CA ILE A 109 -6.16 10.67 -12.32
C ILE A 109 -6.17 9.66 -11.18
N GLU A 110 -7.14 8.76 -11.25
CA GLU A 110 -7.30 7.68 -10.29
C GLU A 110 -6.16 6.67 -10.41
N SER A 111 -5.59 6.33 -9.25
CA SER A 111 -4.73 5.18 -9.08
C SER A 111 -5.49 4.14 -8.25
N ASP A 112 -4.97 2.92 -8.20
CA ASP A 112 -5.49 1.85 -7.33
C ASP A 112 -5.54 2.26 -5.84
N ASP A 113 -4.83 3.33 -5.46
CA ASP A 113 -4.83 3.93 -4.13
C ASP A 113 -5.22 5.42 -4.18
N GLN A 114 -6.25 5.82 -3.44
CA GLN A 114 -6.73 7.21 -3.41
C GLN A 114 -5.67 8.22 -2.92
N SER A 115 -4.72 7.81 -2.06
CA SER A 115 -3.59 8.66 -1.66
C SER A 115 -2.54 8.83 -2.77
N ARG A 116 -2.60 7.96 -3.79
CA ARG A 116 -1.83 8.00 -5.03
C ARG A 116 -2.64 8.56 -6.20
N ASN A 117 -3.81 9.13 -5.93
CA ASN A 117 -4.49 9.93 -6.95
C ASN A 117 -3.65 11.14 -7.27
N PHE A 118 -3.68 11.53 -8.54
CA PHE A 118 -3.04 12.74 -9.01
C PHE A 118 -4.11 13.70 -9.48
N LEU A 119 -3.89 14.98 -9.18
CA LEU A 119 -4.75 16.05 -9.62
C LEU A 119 -4.04 16.76 -10.76
N LEU A 120 -4.65 16.71 -11.94
CA LEU A 120 -4.18 17.36 -13.15
C LEU A 120 -4.89 18.70 -13.29
N PHE A 121 -4.10 19.74 -13.54
CA PHE A 121 -4.54 21.10 -13.81
C PHE A 121 -4.06 21.49 -15.20
N GLU A 122 -4.99 21.94 -16.04
CA GLU A 122 -4.68 22.50 -17.33
C GLU A 122 -4.52 24.03 -17.22
N ASP A 123 -3.52 24.57 -17.91
CA ASP A 123 -3.17 25.99 -18.01
C ASP A 123 -2.71 26.69 -16.72
N LYS A 124 -3.49 26.61 -15.64
CA LYS A 124 -3.26 27.38 -14.41
C LYS A 124 -3.39 26.50 -13.17
N LEU A 125 -2.34 26.50 -12.37
CA LEU A 125 -2.34 25.87 -11.07
C LEU A 125 -3.00 26.82 -10.03
N PRO A 126 -3.86 26.31 -9.14
CA PRO A 126 -4.35 27.09 -8.01
C PRO A 126 -3.19 27.58 -7.13
N PRO A 127 -3.31 28.76 -6.49
CA PRO A 127 -2.26 29.27 -5.61
C PRO A 127 -2.01 28.31 -4.45
N ARG A 128 -0.73 28.02 -4.18
CA ARG A 128 -0.31 27.22 -3.02
C ARG A 128 -0.69 27.90 -1.71
N ASP A 129 -0.90 27.09 -0.67
CA ASP A 129 -1.16 27.55 0.69
C ASP A 129 -2.36 28.50 0.83
N ARG A 130 -3.33 28.41 -0.08
CA ARG A 130 -4.53 29.24 -0.09
C ARG A 130 -5.78 28.37 -0.11
N GLN A 131 -6.72 28.71 0.75
CA GLN A 131 -8.02 28.06 0.81
C GLN A 131 -8.88 28.46 -0.39
N LEU A 132 -9.42 27.45 -1.06
CA LEU A 132 -10.41 27.52 -2.13
C LEU A 132 -11.66 26.74 -1.70
N TRP A 133 -12.71 26.79 -2.50
CA TRP A 133 -13.95 26.04 -2.28
C TRP A 133 -14.28 25.16 -3.48
N ILE A 134 -14.80 23.97 -3.20
CA ILE A 134 -15.25 23.05 -4.24
C ILE A 134 -16.61 23.52 -4.76
N ALA A 135 -16.64 24.01 -6.00
CA ALA A 135 -17.85 24.58 -6.62
C ALA A 135 -18.71 23.52 -7.32
N ARG A 136 -18.07 22.51 -7.90
CA ARG A 136 -18.73 21.41 -8.64
C ARG A 136 -17.91 20.13 -8.47
N SER A 137 -18.58 18.99 -8.46
CA SER A 137 -17.94 17.68 -8.52
C SER A 137 -18.76 16.77 -9.42
N SER A 138 -18.14 16.24 -10.48
CA SER A 138 -18.67 15.12 -11.27
C SER A 138 -18.06 13.79 -10.83
N TRP A 139 -17.03 13.84 -9.98
CA TRP A 139 -16.36 12.67 -9.45
C TRP A 139 -17.18 11.98 -8.36
N LYS A 140 -17.50 10.71 -8.59
CA LYS A 140 -18.05 9.80 -7.58
C LYS A 140 -16.96 8.81 -7.19
N PRO A 141 -16.27 8.99 -6.05
CA PRO A 141 -15.29 8.02 -5.61
C PRO A 141 -15.97 6.68 -5.40
N GLN A 142 -15.52 5.64 -6.09
CA GLN A 142 -15.99 4.29 -5.81
C GLN A 142 -15.68 3.98 -4.35
N LEU A 143 -16.71 3.58 -3.58
CA LEU A 143 -16.55 3.01 -2.25
C LEU A 143 -15.85 1.64 -2.41
N ILE A 144 -14.54 1.67 -2.61
CA ILE A 144 -13.71 0.51 -2.30
C ILE A 144 -13.63 0.49 -0.78
N ASN A 145 -14.19 -0.56 -0.21
CA ASN A 145 -14.37 -0.78 1.22
C ASN A 145 -13.04 -0.56 1.97
N ARG A 146 -12.89 0.61 2.60
CA ARG A 146 -11.66 1.03 3.29
C ARG A 146 -11.55 0.34 4.66
N GLY A 147 -11.03 -0.87 4.68
CA GLY A 147 -9.98 -1.19 5.66
C GLY A 147 -8.71 -0.45 5.24
N ARG A 148 -7.86 -0.04 6.19
CA ARG A 148 -6.53 0.58 5.96
C ARG A 148 -5.90 0.06 4.66
N GLN A 149 -5.34 0.94 3.82
CA GLN A 149 -4.54 0.56 2.64
C GLN A 149 -3.48 -0.47 3.07
N ASN A 150 -3.86 -1.73 2.98
CA ASN A 150 -3.10 -2.85 3.45
C ASN A 150 -2.11 -3.08 2.32
N THR A 151 -0.89 -2.56 2.48
CA THR A 151 0.17 -2.92 1.53
C THR A 151 0.44 -4.43 1.55
N GLY A 152 -0.21 -5.18 2.48
CA GLY A 152 -0.83 -6.49 2.29
C GLY A 152 0.12 -7.66 2.14
N LEU A 153 1.37 -7.36 1.87
CA LEU A 153 2.38 -8.33 1.61
C LEU A 153 3.03 -8.68 2.94
N ILE A 154 2.57 -9.80 3.51
CA ILE A 154 3.17 -10.50 4.63
C ILE A 154 4.50 -11.07 4.16
N CYS A 155 5.61 -10.54 4.67
CA CYS A 155 6.94 -10.87 4.14
C CYS A 155 8.04 -10.92 5.19
N PHE A 156 9.04 -11.76 4.92
CA PHE A 156 10.34 -11.74 5.58
C PHE A 156 11.37 -10.97 4.75
N THR A 157 12.45 -10.52 5.38
CA THR A 157 13.63 -9.97 4.68
C THR A 157 14.77 -11.00 4.58
N PRO A 158 15.75 -10.83 3.68
CA PRO A 158 16.90 -11.72 3.60
C PRO A 158 17.60 -11.91 4.95
N GLY A 159 18.10 -13.11 5.19
CA GLY A 159 18.80 -13.49 6.43
C GLY A 159 17.88 -14.00 7.54
N THR A 160 16.55 -13.87 7.41
CA THR A 160 15.61 -14.52 8.34
C THR A 160 15.77 -16.03 8.27
N LEU A 161 15.95 -16.66 9.43
CA LEU A 161 16.08 -18.11 9.58
C LEU A 161 14.71 -18.73 9.84
N ILE A 162 14.27 -19.60 8.94
CA ILE A 162 13.03 -20.36 9.05
C ILE A 162 13.36 -21.76 9.55
N LEU A 163 12.56 -22.27 10.49
CA LEU A 163 12.70 -23.64 10.96
C LEU A 163 12.15 -24.62 9.91
N THR A 164 13.02 -25.50 9.41
CA THR A 164 12.68 -26.55 8.43
C THR A 164 13.06 -27.92 8.96
N GLU A 165 12.69 -28.97 8.21
CA GLU A 165 13.12 -30.35 8.49
C GLU A 165 14.66 -30.50 8.61
N ARG A 166 15.42 -29.63 7.95
CA ARG A 166 16.88 -29.62 7.95
C ARG A 166 17.48 -28.65 8.98
N GLY A 167 16.66 -28.15 9.90
CA GLY A 167 17.05 -27.14 10.89
C GLY A 167 16.79 -25.71 10.40
N LEU A 168 17.54 -24.75 10.94
CA LEU A 168 17.35 -23.33 10.61
C LEU A 168 17.96 -22.99 9.25
N GLN A 169 17.11 -22.58 8.30
CA GLN A 169 17.53 -22.22 6.94
C GLN A 169 17.16 -20.78 6.61
N ARG A 170 18.04 -20.07 5.89
CA ARG A 170 17.75 -18.71 5.46
C ARG A 170 16.62 -18.69 4.43
N VAL A 171 15.69 -17.76 4.58
CA VAL A 171 14.51 -17.63 3.73
C VAL A 171 14.86 -17.52 2.24
N GLU A 172 15.93 -16.81 1.88
CA GLU A 172 16.36 -16.66 0.49
C GLU A 172 16.89 -17.96 -0.16
N TYR A 173 17.19 -18.98 0.65
CA TYR A 173 17.69 -20.28 0.18
C TYR A 173 16.63 -21.36 0.13
N LEU A 174 15.45 -21.12 0.69
CA LEU A 174 14.32 -22.05 0.58
C LEU A 174 13.86 -22.20 -0.86
N ARG A 175 13.34 -23.36 -1.21
CA ARG A 175 12.79 -23.67 -2.53
C ARG A 175 11.45 -24.38 -2.36
N PRO A 176 10.53 -24.23 -3.34
CA PRO A 176 9.34 -25.06 -3.37
C PRO A 176 9.70 -26.55 -3.23
N GLY A 177 8.94 -27.27 -2.40
CA GLY A 177 9.21 -28.65 -2.00
C GLY A 177 9.94 -28.79 -0.66
N ASP A 178 10.63 -27.76 -0.16
CA ASP A 178 11.22 -27.79 1.18
C ASP A 178 10.13 -27.92 2.26
N LYS A 179 10.42 -28.65 3.34
CA LYS A 179 9.48 -28.88 4.44
C LYS A 179 9.71 -27.88 5.58
N VAL A 180 8.78 -26.97 5.77
CA VAL A 180 8.77 -25.94 6.84
C VAL A 180 8.07 -26.50 8.07
N GLN A 181 8.65 -26.31 9.25
CA GLN A 181 8.04 -26.70 10.51
C GLN A 181 6.93 -25.70 10.87
N THR A 182 5.70 -26.21 11.03
CA THR A 182 4.54 -25.42 11.47
C THR A 182 4.08 -25.82 12.86
N LYS A 183 3.36 -24.91 13.51
CA LYS A 183 2.91 -25.08 14.90
C LYS A 183 1.89 -26.20 15.06
N ASP A 184 0.91 -26.25 14.18
CA ASP A 184 -0.27 -27.13 14.35
C ASP A 184 -0.21 -28.39 13.48
N SER A 185 0.59 -28.36 12.41
CA SER A 185 0.49 -29.32 11.30
C SER A 185 1.77 -30.10 11.05
N GLY A 186 2.77 -29.96 11.92
CA GLY A 186 4.08 -30.56 11.73
C GLY A 186 4.80 -29.97 10.51
N LEU A 187 5.53 -30.82 9.78
CA LEU A 187 6.26 -30.41 8.59
C LEU A 187 5.30 -30.24 7.39
N GLN A 188 5.22 -29.03 6.86
CA GLN A 188 4.39 -28.69 5.69
C GLN A 188 5.26 -28.29 4.50
N GLU A 189 4.80 -28.61 3.30
CA GLU A 189 5.53 -28.32 2.07
C GLU A 189 5.45 -26.85 1.69
N LEU A 190 6.60 -26.24 1.39
CA LEU A 190 6.64 -24.94 0.75
C LEU A 190 6.14 -25.06 -0.69
N LEU A 191 4.95 -24.54 -0.97
CA LEU A 191 4.37 -24.59 -2.31
C LEU A 191 4.96 -23.53 -3.22
N TRP A 192 5.27 -22.36 -2.67
CA TRP A 192 5.78 -21.23 -3.42
C TRP A 192 6.62 -20.30 -2.54
N LEU A 193 7.74 -19.85 -3.09
CA LEU A 193 8.56 -18.79 -2.52
C LEU A 193 8.52 -17.56 -3.44
N GLY A 194 7.73 -16.57 -3.05
CA GLY A 194 7.68 -15.30 -3.74
C GLY A 194 8.79 -14.38 -3.28
N SER A 195 9.26 -13.49 -4.16
CA SER A 195 10.12 -12.39 -3.74
C SER A 195 9.82 -11.09 -4.46
N ARG A 196 9.99 -9.98 -3.75
CA ARG A 196 9.77 -8.64 -4.28
C ARG A 196 10.83 -7.67 -3.78
N ARG A 197 11.46 -6.94 -4.70
CA ARG A 197 12.42 -5.89 -4.36
C ARG A 197 11.76 -4.51 -4.45
N LEU A 198 11.92 -3.71 -3.39
CA LEU A 198 11.52 -2.31 -3.32
C LEU A 198 12.77 -1.42 -3.36
N SER A 199 12.75 -0.39 -4.20
CA SER A 199 13.83 0.59 -4.32
C SER A 199 13.81 1.64 -3.21
N ALA A 200 14.94 2.33 -2.99
CA ALA A 200 15.06 3.48 -2.10
C ALA A 200 13.93 4.50 -2.34
N THR A 201 13.72 4.88 -3.60
CA THR A 201 12.70 5.84 -4.00
C THR A 201 11.31 5.39 -3.56
N ARG A 202 10.98 4.10 -3.73
CA ARG A 202 9.68 3.56 -3.32
C ARG A 202 9.50 3.57 -1.80
N LEU A 203 10.56 3.27 -1.05
CA LEU A 203 10.59 3.29 0.42
C LEU A 203 10.61 4.73 0.99
N ALA A 204 11.14 5.68 0.24
CA ALA A 204 11.13 7.11 0.56
C ALA A 204 9.72 7.68 0.39
N LEU A 205 9.08 7.40 -0.74
CA LEU A 205 7.72 7.85 -1.06
C LEU A 205 6.65 7.14 -0.22
N ASN A 206 6.91 5.91 0.22
CA ASN A 206 5.99 5.15 1.07
C ASN A 206 6.70 4.63 2.33
N PRO A 207 6.85 5.45 3.38
CA PRO A 207 7.46 5.02 4.64
C PRO A 207 6.73 3.85 5.32
N ALA A 208 5.42 3.70 5.06
CA ALA A 208 4.62 2.56 5.51
C ALA A 208 5.03 1.20 4.90
N LEU A 209 5.90 1.18 3.87
CA LEU A 209 6.49 -0.05 3.33
C LEU A 209 7.83 -0.41 3.97
N ARG A 210 8.38 0.46 4.82
CA ARG A 210 9.68 0.21 5.45
C ARG A 210 9.55 -0.92 6.47
N PRO A 211 10.52 -1.85 6.53
CA PRO A 211 10.44 -2.98 7.44
C PRO A 211 10.28 -2.58 8.89
N ILE A 212 9.68 -3.46 9.68
CA ILE A 212 9.72 -3.39 11.14
C ILE A 212 10.81 -4.34 11.62
N ARG A 213 11.72 -3.83 12.44
CA ARG A 213 12.67 -4.62 13.21
C ARG A 213 12.10 -4.90 14.58
N ILE A 214 12.02 -6.18 14.90
CA ILE A 214 11.79 -6.72 16.23
C ILE A 214 13.15 -7.16 16.77
N LYS A 215 13.66 -6.46 17.78
CA LYS A 215 14.92 -6.82 18.42
C LYS A 215 14.80 -8.14 19.18
N ARG A 216 15.91 -8.87 19.28
CA ARG A 216 16.03 -10.07 20.11
C ARG A 216 15.48 -9.89 21.53
N GLU A 217 15.67 -8.71 22.11
CA GLU A 217 15.26 -8.39 23.49
C GLU A 217 13.77 -8.01 23.62
N ALA A 218 13.01 -7.87 22.52
CA ALA A 218 11.67 -7.29 22.53
C ALA A 218 10.64 -8.05 23.36
N PHE A 219 10.71 -9.39 23.37
CA PHE A 219 9.71 -10.26 24.01
C PHE A 219 10.34 -11.25 25.01
N GLY A 220 11.52 -10.93 25.54
CA GLY A 220 12.21 -11.80 26.50
C GLY A 220 12.45 -13.22 25.93
N PRO A 221 12.20 -14.28 26.71
CA PRO A 221 12.37 -15.67 26.26
C PRO A 221 11.50 -16.08 25.06
N SER A 222 10.36 -15.40 24.86
CA SER A 222 9.45 -15.65 23.74
C SER A 222 9.79 -14.81 22.49
N GLY A 223 10.85 -13.99 22.57
CA GLY A 223 11.35 -13.20 21.46
C GLY A 223 12.19 -14.01 20.48
N PRO A 224 12.55 -13.40 19.34
CA PRO A 224 13.41 -14.07 18.39
C PRO A 224 14.83 -14.20 18.99
N PHE A 225 15.58 -15.25 18.64
CA PHE A 225 16.96 -15.44 19.12
C PHE A 225 17.96 -14.46 18.47
N GLN A 226 17.56 -13.79 17.39
CA GLN A 226 18.27 -12.69 16.72
C GLN A 226 17.25 -11.69 16.17
N ASP A 227 17.66 -10.46 15.87
CA ASP A 227 16.75 -9.45 15.28
C ASP A 227 15.96 -10.02 14.10
N LEU A 228 14.63 -9.91 14.18
CA LEU A 228 13.72 -10.28 13.10
C LEU A 228 13.27 -9.03 12.38
N VAL A 229 13.42 -9.01 11.06
CA VAL A 229 13.02 -7.89 10.21
C VAL A 229 11.97 -8.40 9.22
N VAL A 230 10.79 -7.78 9.27
CA VAL A 230 9.59 -8.20 8.53
C VAL A 230 8.87 -7.01 7.93
N SER A 231 7.94 -7.27 7.00
CA SER A 231 7.05 -6.23 6.51
C SER A 231 6.11 -5.73 7.63
N PRO A 232 5.58 -4.50 7.55
CA PRO A 232 4.73 -3.93 8.60
C PRO A 232 3.45 -4.71 8.89
N GLU A 233 2.88 -5.35 7.88
CA GLU A 233 1.64 -6.12 7.97
C GLU A 233 1.88 -7.62 8.22
N HIS A 234 3.13 -8.01 8.51
CA HIS A 234 3.47 -9.38 8.91
C HIS A 234 2.98 -9.63 10.33
N HIS A 235 2.16 -10.66 10.54
CA HIS A 235 1.60 -10.94 11.84
C HIS A 235 2.50 -11.86 12.67
N ILE A 236 2.61 -11.47 13.93
CA ILE A 236 3.34 -12.14 14.99
C ILE A 236 2.30 -12.80 15.90
N LEU A 237 2.56 -14.04 16.33
CA LEU A 237 1.70 -14.70 17.29
C LEU A 237 1.82 -14.02 18.66
N GLN A 238 0.69 -13.73 19.29
CA GLN A 238 0.59 -13.24 20.64
C GLN A 238 -0.30 -14.20 21.43
N SER A 239 0.18 -14.64 22.59
CA SER A 239 -0.54 -15.52 23.49
C SER A 239 -0.55 -14.93 24.90
N GLY A 240 -1.49 -15.39 25.74
CA GLY A 240 -1.58 -14.97 27.14
C GLY A 240 -3.00 -14.77 27.62
N SER A 241 -3.15 -14.51 28.92
CA SER A 241 -4.47 -14.33 29.56
C SER A 241 -5.27 -13.18 28.94
N ALA A 242 -4.62 -12.08 28.55
CA ALA A 242 -5.29 -10.95 27.92
C ALA A 242 -5.96 -11.33 26.58
N ALA A 243 -5.35 -12.21 25.79
CA ALA A 243 -5.95 -12.72 24.56
C ALA A 243 -7.25 -13.49 24.87
N GLN A 244 -7.19 -14.40 25.85
CA GLN A 244 -8.34 -15.19 26.27
C GLN A 244 -9.46 -14.33 26.87
N THR A 245 -9.13 -13.38 27.74
CA THR A 245 -10.13 -12.56 28.44
C THR A 245 -10.82 -11.57 27.50
N LEU A 246 -10.07 -10.93 26.59
CA LEU A 246 -10.61 -9.88 25.74
C LEU A 246 -11.24 -10.40 24.44
N PHE A 247 -10.67 -11.47 23.88
CA PHE A 247 -11.03 -11.94 22.54
C PHE A 247 -11.57 -13.37 22.52
N ASN A 248 -11.60 -14.04 23.68
CA ASN A 248 -11.97 -15.45 23.82
C ASN A 248 -11.11 -16.39 22.94
N GLU A 249 -9.85 -16.02 22.71
CA GLU A 249 -8.90 -16.79 21.91
C GLU A 249 -7.60 -16.98 22.69
N PRO A 250 -7.00 -18.19 22.71
CA PRO A 250 -5.75 -18.43 23.42
C PRO A 250 -4.54 -17.79 22.72
N GLU A 251 -4.64 -17.61 21.40
CA GLU A 251 -3.58 -17.09 20.54
C GLU A 251 -4.17 -16.19 19.46
N LEU A 252 -3.50 -15.08 19.20
CA LEU A 252 -3.91 -14.04 18.27
C LEU A 252 -2.77 -13.69 17.33
N LEU A 253 -3.10 -13.29 16.10
CA LEU A 253 -2.16 -12.73 15.15
C LEU A 253 -2.22 -11.21 15.17
N VAL A 254 -1.08 -10.58 15.40
CA VAL A 254 -0.95 -9.11 15.52
C VAL A 254 0.10 -8.59 14.55
N SER A 255 -0.22 -7.57 13.77
CA SER A 255 0.73 -7.01 12.79
C SER A 255 1.94 -6.37 13.48
N ALA A 256 3.12 -6.53 12.88
CA ALA A 256 4.37 -5.97 13.39
C ALA A 256 4.30 -4.44 13.54
N ASP A 257 3.60 -3.72 12.65
CA ASP A 257 3.36 -2.28 12.78
C ASP A 257 2.63 -1.90 14.07
N SER A 258 1.63 -2.71 14.45
CA SER A 258 0.83 -2.47 15.65
C SER A 258 1.61 -2.75 16.95
N LEU A 259 2.73 -3.47 16.85
CA LEU A 259 3.65 -3.76 17.97
C LEU A 259 4.74 -2.69 18.13
N VAL A 260 4.84 -1.71 17.24
CA VAL A 260 5.88 -0.66 17.33
C VAL A 260 5.80 0.07 18.67
N ASP A 261 6.95 0.16 19.34
CA ASP A 261 7.15 0.86 20.60
C ASP A 261 8.24 1.95 20.50
N GLY A 262 8.90 2.05 19.35
CA GLY A 262 9.98 3.00 19.09
C GLY A 262 11.33 2.64 19.71
N ARG A 263 11.43 1.53 20.45
CA ARG A 263 12.62 1.09 21.19
C ARG A 263 13.10 -0.29 20.76
N LEU A 264 12.34 -1.34 21.09
CA LEU A 264 12.69 -2.73 20.80
C LEU A 264 11.97 -3.24 19.55
N VAL A 265 10.79 -2.70 19.27
CA VAL A 265 10.07 -2.91 18.01
C VAL A 265 9.97 -1.57 17.30
N ARG A 266 10.69 -1.42 16.19
CA ARG A 266 10.81 -0.14 15.49
C ARG A 266 10.85 -0.29 13.98
N ARG A 267 10.33 0.70 13.29
CA ARG A 267 10.47 0.83 11.85
C ARG A 267 11.93 1.11 11.48
N GLU A 268 12.42 0.43 10.45
CA GLU A 268 13.76 0.66 9.90
C GLU A 268 13.87 2.07 9.30
N PRO A 269 15.05 2.71 9.42
CA PRO A 269 15.34 3.93 8.67
C PRO A 269 15.29 3.66 7.16
N LEU A 270 15.27 4.73 6.37
CA LEU A 270 15.35 4.59 4.91
C LEU A 270 16.64 3.84 4.53
N ARG A 271 16.48 2.81 3.69
CA ARG A 271 17.57 2.01 3.11
C ARG A 271 17.53 2.13 1.60
N ASP A 272 18.65 1.80 0.95
CA ASP A 272 18.78 1.86 -0.51
C ASP A 272 17.84 0.88 -1.24
N GLN A 273 17.49 -0.22 -0.59
CA GLN A 273 16.51 -1.19 -1.06
C GLN A 273 16.09 -2.14 0.06
N VAL A 274 14.98 -2.82 -0.16
CA VAL A 274 14.53 -3.94 0.66
C VAL A 274 14.03 -5.04 -0.27
N THR A 275 14.42 -6.28 0.00
CA THR A 275 13.81 -7.46 -0.63
C THR A 275 12.91 -8.14 0.40
N TYR A 276 11.73 -8.53 -0.05
CA TYR A 276 10.72 -9.20 0.73
C TYR A 276 10.48 -10.60 0.16
N PHE A 277 10.30 -11.59 1.03
CA PHE A 277 10.04 -13.00 0.68
C PHE A 277 8.72 -13.48 1.26
N HIS A 278 7.98 -14.25 0.47
CA HIS A 278 6.66 -14.80 0.79
C HIS A 278 6.70 -16.33 0.79
N LEU A 279 6.24 -16.97 1.86
CA LEU A 279 6.22 -18.43 1.96
C LEU A 279 4.77 -18.91 1.93
N LEU A 280 4.34 -19.46 0.79
CA LEU A 280 3.03 -20.07 0.66
C LEU A 280 3.10 -21.55 1.04
N LEU A 281 2.26 -21.94 2.00
CA LEU A 281 2.06 -23.32 2.42
C LEU A 281 0.67 -23.81 1.94
N PRO A 282 0.31 -25.10 2.11
CA PRO A 282 -1.00 -25.61 1.68
C PRO A 282 -2.19 -24.94 2.37
N ARG A 283 -1.99 -24.37 3.55
CA ARG A 283 -2.94 -23.54 4.29
C ARG A 283 -2.18 -22.46 5.05
N HIS A 284 -2.91 -21.48 5.59
CA HIS A 284 -2.31 -20.48 6.47
C HIS A 284 -1.83 -21.15 7.75
N GLU A 285 -0.57 -20.95 8.11
CA GLU A 285 0.08 -21.64 9.23
C GLU A 285 0.86 -20.65 10.10
N VAL A 286 1.10 -21.05 11.36
CA VAL A 286 2.10 -20.42 12.21
C VAL A 286 3.42 -21.17 12.05
N ILE A 287 4.50 -20.45 11.80
CA ILE A 287 5.87 -20.97 11.58
C ILE A 287 6.86 -20.28 12.52
N TRP A 288 8.09 -20.79 12.59
CA TRP A 288 9.16 -20.16 13.37
C TRP A 288 10.14 -19.40 12.49
N ALA A 289 10.22 -18.09 12.70
CA ALA A 289 11.16 -17.19 12.06
C ALA A 289 12.08 -16.55 13.10
N ASN A 290 13.38 -16.81 12.99
CA ASN A 290 14.38 -16.48 14.03
C ASN A 290 13.95 -16.98 15.42
N GLY A 291 13.25 -18.11 15.50
CA GLY A 291 12.73 -18.69 16.74
C GLY A 291 11.44 -18.06 17.27
N MET A 292 10.95 -16.99 16.64
CA MET A 292 9.68 -16.35 16.99
C MET A 292 8.54 -16.95 16.16
N GLU A 293 7.37 -17.11 16.77
CA GLU A 293 6.16 -17.60 16.11
C GLU A 293 5.53 -16.50 15.25
N THR A 294 5.48 -16.71 13.94
CA THR A 294 4.95 -15.78 12.95
C THR A 294 4.05 -16.48 11.95
N GLU A 295 3.28 -15.72 11.20
CA GLU A 295 2.41 -16.28 10.17
C GLU A 295 3.17 -16.66 8.87
N SER A 296 2.63 -17.61 8.11
CA SER A 296 3.02 -17.85 6.71
C SER A 296 2.33 -16.84 5.80
N PHE A 297 2.63 -16.84 4.49
CA PHE A 297 1.92 -15.95 3.57
C PHE A 297 0.41 -16.29 3.54
N PHE A 298 -0.44 -15.26 3.69
CA PHE A 298 -1.90 -15.38 3.61
C PHE A 298 -2.45 -14.57 2.43
N PRO A 299 -2.62 -15.19 1.24
CA PRO A 299 -3.06 -14.52 0.02
C PRO A 299 -4.38 -13.76 0.14
N ASP A 300 -5.36 -14.31 0.86
CA ASP A 300 -6.71 -13.73 0.96
C ASP A 300 -6.75 -12.41 1.73
N ALA A 301 -5.71 -12.13 2.52
CA ALA A 301 -5.53 -10.84 3.17
C ALA A 301 -4.47 -9.95 2.50
N ALA A 302 -3.85 -10.45 1.43
CA ALA A 302 -2.78 -9.78 0.74
C ALA A 302 -3.31 -8.97 -0.44
N ASP A 303 -2.67 -7.82 -0.67
CA ASP A 303 -2.85 -7.08 -1.92
C ASP A 303 -2.06 -7.81 -3.02
N LEU A 304 -2.69 -8.78 -3.67
CA LEU A 304 -2.07 -9.51 -4.77
C LEU A 304 -1.70 -8.57 -5.92
N GLU A 305 -2.41 -7.45 -6.12
CA GLU A 305 -2.05 -6.43 -7.12
C GLU A 305 -0.68 -5.80 -6.86
N ALA A 306 -0.21 -5.84 -5.62
CA ALA A 306 1.12 -5.41 -5.27
C ALA A 306 2.23 -6.37 -5.77
N LEU A 307 1.93 -7.62 -6.11
CA LEU A 307 2.89 -8.54 -6.73
C LEU A 307 3.14 -8.17 -8.19
N ASP A 308 4.37 -8.37 -8.67
CA ASP A 308 4.65 -8.21 -10.10
C ASP A 308 4.00 -9.34 -10.91
N HIS A 309 3.87 -9.13 -12.23
CA HIS A 309 3.18 -10.08 -13.10
C HIS A 309 3.81 -11.49 -13.07
N SER A 310 5.14 -11.58 -12.99
CA SER A 310 5.84 -12.87 -12.94
C SER A 310 5.58 -13.62 -11.64
N GLN A 311 5.54 -12.90 -10.52
CA GLN A 311 5.24 -13.43 -9.20
C GLN A 311 3.78 -13.90 -9.14
N LYS A 312 2.83 -13.09 -9.61
CA LYS A 312 1.42 -13.50 -9.71
C LYS A 312 1.23 -14.75 -10.55
N GLN A 313 1.87 -14.81 -11.72
CA GLN A 313 1.75 -15.97 -12.61
C GLN A 313 2.34 -17.23 -11.96
N SER A 314 3.49 -17.11 -11.29
CA SER A 314 4.09 -18.24 -10.56
C SER A 314 3.22 -18.69 -9.38
N LEU A 315 2.59 -17.75 -8.69
CA LEU A 315 1.69 -18.01 -7.58
C LEU A 315 0.42 -18.74 -8.06
N PHE A 316 -0.20 -18.27 -9.15
CA PHE A 316 -1.37 -18.91 -9.75
C PHE A 316 -1.04 -20.26 -10.40
N ALA A 317 0.18 -20.46 -10.91
CA ALA A 317 0.62 -21.77 -11.39
C ALA A 317 0.69 -22.81 -10.25
N CYS A 318 1.12 -22.39 -9.06
CA CYS A 318 1.16 -23.25 -7.87
C CYS A 318 -0.22 -23.42 -7.22
N MET A 319 -1.09 -22.41 -7.32
CA MET A 319 -2.43 -22.44 -6.75
C MET A 319 -3.47 -21.81 -7.68
N PRO A 320 -3.94 -22.56 -8.69
CA PRO A 320 -4.84 -22.05 -9.74
C PRO A 320 -6.19 -21.54 -9.20
N SER A 321 -6.65 -22.08 -8.07
CA SER A 321 -7.90 -21.67 -7.42
C SER A 321 -7.92 -20.18 -7.04
N MET A 322 -6.76 -19.55 -6.85
CA MET A 322 -6.68 -18.13 -6.51
C MET A 322 -6.87 -17.18 -7.70
N GLU A 323 -6.82 -17.68 -8.93
CA GLU A 323 -7.12 -16.89 -10.13
C GLU A 323 -8.64 -16.62 -10.27
N ILE A 324 -9.47 -17.47 -9.64
CA ILE A 324 -10.92 -17.50 -9.82
C ILE A 324 -11.65 -16.53 -8.88
N ALA A 325 -11.26 -16.45 -7.59
CA ALA A 325 -11.72 -15.41 -6.66
C ALA A 325 -10.83 -15.33 -5.40
N ALA A 326 -10.92 -14.21 -4.67
CA ALA A 326 -10.38 -14.11 -3.30
C ALA A 326 -11.21 -14.97 -2.32
N GLY A 327 -10.57 -15.61 -1.34
CA GLY A 327 -11.22 -16.45 -0.32
C GLY A 327 -11.09 -17.96 -0.52
N PHE A 328 -10.37 -18.40 -1.57
CA PHE A 328 -10.16 -19.82 -1.86
C PHE A 328 -8.93 -20.42 -1.15
N TYR A 329 -8.09 -19.61 -0.50
CA TYR A 329 -6.95 -20.12 0.26
C TYR A 329 -7.38 -20.74 1.58
N GLY A 330 -8.41 -20.16 2.21
CA GLY A 330 -9.06 -20.70 3.39
C GLY A 330 -8.96 -19.78 4.61
N ALA A 331 -9.28 -20.32 5.79
CA ALA A 331 -9.24 -19.57 7.03
C ALA A 331 -7.82 -19.23 7.47
N SER A 332 -7.66 -18.11 8.17
CA SER A 332 -6.41 -17.76 8.83
C SER A 332 -6.11 -18.76 9.97
N ALA A 333 -4.83 -19.10 10.19
CA ALA A 333 -4.38 -19.99 11.26
C ALA A 333 -4.90 -19.59 12.66
N ARG A 334 -4.98 -18.29 12.92
CA ARG A 334 -5.58 -17.71 14.13
C ARG A 334 -6.35 -16.44 13.78
N ARG A 335 -7.14 -15.94 14.74
CA ARG A 335 -7.81 -14.64 14.63
C ARG A 335 -6.77 -13.53 14.49
N ARG A 336 -6.94 -12.70 13.46
CA ARG A 336 -6.10 -11.54 13.18
C ARG A 336 -6.74 -10.31 13.78
N LEU A 337 -5.97 -9.56 14.56
CA LEU A 337 -6.44 -8.33 15.19
C LEU A 337 -6.22 -7.12 14.29
N THR A 338 -7.18 -6.21 14.32
CA THR A 338 -7.01 -4.85 13.79
C THR A 338 -6.05 -4.05 14.68
N GLY A 339 -5.57 -2.92 14.17
CA GLY A 339 -4.73 -2.02 14.97
C GLY A 339 -5.44 -1.50 16.24
N SER A 340 -6.75 -1.27 16.18
CA SER A 340 -7.55 -0.84 17.33
C SER A 340 -7.68 -1.95 18.38
N GLU A 341 -7.98 -3.19 17.95
CA GLU A 341 -8.03 -4.35 18.85
C GLU A 341 -6.65 -4.63 19.48
N THR A 342 -5.58 -4.46 18.70
CA THR A 342 -4.21 -4.59 19.21
C THR A 342 -3.90 -3.55 20.29
N ALA A 343 -4.36 -2.31 20.13
CA ALA A 343 -4.17 -1.28 21.15
C ALA A 343 -4.87 -1.66 22.48
N ILE A 344 -6.07 -2.26 22.40
CA ILE A 344 -6.79 -2.79 23.57
C ILE A 344 -6.00 -3.94 24.21
N LEU A 345 -5.53 -4.89 23.41
CA LEU A 345 -4.72 -6.02 23.88
C LEU A 345 -3.47 -5.53 24.64
N ARG A 346 -2.73 -4.58 24.04
CA ARG A 346 -1.50 -4.02 24.62
C ARG A 346 -1.76 -3.27 25.91
N HIS A 347 -2.88 -2.56 26.02
CA HIS A 347 -3.24 -1.84 27.24
C HIS A 347 -3.56 -2.80 28.39
N ALA A 348 -4.26 -3.91 28.13
CA ALA A 348 -4.60 -4.90 29.14
C ALA A 348 -3.43 -5.82 29.54
N ALA A 349 -2.41 -5.94 28.69
CA ALA A 349 -1.22 -6.75 28.93
C ALA A 349 -0.06 -5.97 29.58
N ALA A 350 -0.17 -4.65 29.71
CA ALA A 350 0.77 -3.77 30.40
C ALA A 350 0.45 -3.72 31.91
#